data_AF-A0A6G4PHX3-F1
#
_entry.id   AF-A0A6G4PHX3-F1
#
_cell.length_a   1.000
_cell.length_b   1.000
_cell.length_c   1.000
_cell.angle_alpha   90.00
_cell.angle_beta   90.00
_cell.angle_gamma   90.00
#
_symmetry.space_group_name_H-M   'P 1'
#
loop_
_entity.id
_entity.type
_entity.pdbx_description
1 polymer ?
#
loop_
_entity_poly.entity_id
_entity_poly.type
_entity_poly.pdbx_seq_one_letter_code
_entity_poly.pdbx_strand_id
1 'polypeptide(L)'
;MGKAVGGTETFAFDIASACARANGKRKPSVLRRRAIDALLQGMCFYYDPVSNQVHRSITELAFDCGLARKNTHGHLAIERAVRAIKSQEEDFGFIVCSPSSGFYNKRCAITLTPRFFEFLGVFPLALTEARLAVLRSGYGD
;
A
#
# COMPACT_ATOMS: atom_id res chain seq x y z
N MET A 1 1.09 -5.37 11.89
CA MET A 1 1.07 -6.19 10.65
C MET A 1 -0.06 -7.21 10.56
N GLY A 2 -0.43 -7.92 11.65
CA GLY A 2 -1.45 -8.98 11.58
C GLY A 2 -2.78 -8.58 10.91
N LYS A 3 -3.22 -7.33 11.07
CA LYS A 3 -4.46 -6.80 10.44
C LYS A 3 -4.41 -6.69 8.91
N ALA A 4 -3.21 -6.62 8.31
CA ALA A 4 -3.03 -6.49 6.87
C ALA A 4 -2.89 -7.85 6.15
N VAL A 5 -2.71 -8.94 6.89
CA VAL A 5 -2.55 -10.28 6.33
C VAL A 5 -3.89 -10.77 5.78
N GLY A 6 -3.90 -11.23 4.52
CA GLY A 6 -5.12 -11.74 3.88
C GLY A 6 -6.20 -10.67 3.65
N GLY A 7 -5.83 -9.38 3.64
CA GLY A 7 -6.77 -8.27 3.50
C GLY A 7 -7.70 -8.43 2.30
N THR A 8 -7.21 -8.92 1.17
CA THR A 8 -8.00 -9.09 -0.06
C THR A 8 -8.97 -10.28 -0.06
N GLU A 9 -8.95 -11.09 0.98
CA GLU A 9 -9.87 -12.23 1.19
C GLU A 9 -11.00 -11.87 2.17
N THR A 10 -10.96 -10.67 2.75
CA THR A 10 -11.98 -10.20 3.71
C THR A 10 -13.26 -9.72 3.04
N PHE A 11 -14.36 -9.77 3.78
CA PHE A 11 -15.63 -9.16 3.36
C PHE A 11 -15.50 -7.65 3.09
N ALA A 12 -14.69 -6.93 3.88
CA ALA A 12 -14.43 -5.51 3.68
C ALA A 12 -13.82 -5.25 2.29
N PHE A 13 -12.94 -6.12 1.82
CA PHE A 13 -12.35 -6.02 0.49
C PHE A 13 -13.35 -6.36 -0.61
N ASP A 14 -14.26 -7.29 -0.37
CA ASP A 14 -15.36 -7.58 -1.29
C ASP A 14 -16.29 -6.39 -1.47
N ILE A 15 -16.64 -5.70 -0.39
CA ILE A 15 -17.40 -4.45 -0.45
C ILE A 15 -16.61 -3.37 -1.17
N ALA A 16 -15.33 -3.16 -0.85
CA ALA A 16 -14.49 -2.18 -1.55
C ALA A 16 -14.41 -2.48 -3.05
N SER A 17 -14.25 -3.75 -3.42
CA SER A 17 -14.24 -4.23 -4.81
C SER A 17 -15.60 -4.04 -5.50
N ALA A 18 -16.70 -4.21 -4.77
CA ALA A 18 -18.05 -3.98 -5.29
C ALA A 18 -18.31 -2.49 -5.53
N CYS A 19 -17.88 -1.61 -4.62
CA CYS A 19 -17.94 -0.16 -4.82
C CYS A 19 -17.17 0.28 -6.07
N ALA A 20 -15.99 -0.31 -6.33
CA ALA A 20 -15.22 -0.04 -7.54
C ALA A 20 -15.93 -0.46 -8.84
N ARG A 21 -16.94 -1.35 -8.78
CA ARG A 21 -17.76 -1.72 -9.97
C ARG A 21 -18.56 -0.57 -10.53
N ALA A 22 -18.92 0.42 -9.71
CA ALA A 22 -19.57 1.64 -10.20
C ALA A 22 -18.72 2.34 -11.28
N ASN A 23 -17.40 2.18 -11.21
CA ASN A 23 -16.42 2.69 -12.18
C ASN A 23 -16.05 1.66 -13.27
N GLY A 24 -16.87 0.61 -13.46
CA GLY A 24 -16.63 -0.46 -14.43
C GLY A 24 -15.52 -1.45 -14.06
N LYS A 25 -14.97 -1.38 -12.84
CA LYS A 25 -13.88 -2.26 -12.40
C LYS A 25 -14.42 -3.59 -11.87
N ARG A 26 -13.77 -4.70 -12.21
CA ARG A 26 -14.08 -6.03 -11.65
C ARG A 26 -13.19 -6.32 -10.44
N LYS A 27 -13.61 -7.27 -9.59
CA LYS A 27 -12.77 -7.79 -8.49
C LYS A 27 -11.42 -8.23 -9.08
N PRO A 28 -10.27 -7.79 -8.52
CA PRO A 28 -8.96 -8.18 -9.05
C PRO A 28 -8.77 -9.70 -9.10
N SER A 29 -7.99 -10.15 -10.09
CA SER A 29 -7.59 -11.56 -10.20
C SER A 29 -6.78 -12.01 -8.99
N VAL A 30 -6.74 -13.32 -8.73
CA VAL A 30 -6.05 -13.91 -7.56
C VAL A 30 -4.59 -13.44 -7.47
N LEU A 31 -3.85 -13.43 -8.58
CA LEU A 31 -2.45 -13.00 -8.59
C LEU A 31 -2.27 -11.50 -8.29
N ARG A 32 -3.24 -10.66 -8.72
CA ARG A 32 -3.22 -9.23 -8.39
C ARG A 32 -3.58 -9.01 -6.92
N ARG A 33 -4.54 -9.75 -6.39
CA ARG A 33 -4.90 -9.75 -4.96
C ARG A 33 -3.72 -10.12 -4.07
N ARG A 34 -2.98 -11.19 -4.38
CA ARG A 34 -1.75 -11.55 -3.66
C ARG A 34 -0.68 -10.45 -3.69
N ALA A 35 -0.54 -9.75 -4.82
CA ALA A 35 0.38 -8.62 -4.91
C ALA A 35 -0.09 -7.43 -4.07
N ILE A 36 -1.40 -7.17 -4.04
CA ILE A 36 -2.00 -6.17 -3.15
C ILE A 36 -1.74 -6.54 -1.67
N ASP A 37 -2.00 -7.79 -1.26
CA ASP A 37 -1.78 -8.23 0.13
C ASP A 37 -0.33 -8.12 0.57
N ALA A 38 0.62 -8.45 -0.32
CA ALA A 38 2.03 -8.29 -0.05
C ALA A 38 2.39 -6.80 0.16
N LEU A 39 1.88 -5.92 -0.71
CA LEU A 39 2.10 -4.47 -0.58
C LEU A 39 1.39 -3.87 0.63
N LEU A 40 0.18 -4.31 0.99
CA LEU A 40 -0.51 -3.87 2.21
C LEU A 40 0.36 -4.12 3.44
N GLN A 41 0.97 -5.30 3.52
CA GLN A 41 1.88 -5.67 4.60
C GLN A 41 3.18 -4.85 4.54
N GLY A 42 3.80 -4.73 3.36
CA GLY A 42 5.03 -3.94 3.19
C GLY A 42 4.84 -2.46 3.52
N MET A 43 3.74 -1.86 3.08
CA MET A 43 3.40 -0.47 3.41
C MET A 43 3.16 -0.30 4.90
N CYS A 44 2.45 -1.23 5.57
CA CYS A 44 2.31 -1.20 7.02
C CYS A 44 3.66 -1.32 7.75
N PHE A 45 4.60 -2.10 7.22
CA PHE A 45 5.92 -2.29 7.81
C PHE A 45 6.75 -1.00 7.76
N TYR A 46 6.73 -0.33 6.60
CA TYR A 46 7.52 0.87 6.36
C TYR A 46 6.77 2.19 6.62
N TYR A 47 5.59 2.12 7.25
CA TYR A 47 4.78 3.28 7.54
C TYR A 47 5.34 4.08 8.71
N ASP A 48 5.52 5.38 8.50
CA ASP A 48 5.85 6.33 9.54
C ASP A 48 4.61 7.12 9.99
N PRO A 49 4.16 6.96 11.26
CA PRO A 49 2.98 7.65 11.77
C PRO A 49 3.18 9.16 11.97
N VAL A 50 4.42 9.67 11.97
CA VAL A 50 4.68 11.11 12.11
C VAL A 50 4.48 11.83 10.77
N SER A 51 5.08 11.34 9.69
CA SER A 51 4.94 11.92 8.36
C SER A 51 3.69 11.44 7.59
N ASN A 52 3.02 10.38 8.07
CA ASN A 52 1.96 9.66 7.35
C ASN A 52 2.43 9.12 5.98
N GLN A 53 3.72 8.74 5.88
CA GLN A 53 4.32 8.26 4.63
C GLN A 53 4.92 6.87 4.78
N VAL A 54 4.97 6.13 3.68
CA VAL A 54 5.73 4.89 3.58
C VAL A 54 7.18 5.23 3.23
N HIS A 55 8.12 4.90 4.10
CA HIS A 55 9.56 5.20 3.96
C HIS A 55 10.29 4.20 3.04
N ARG A 56 9.65 3.86 1.92
CA ARG A 56 10.21 3.05 0.83
C ARG A 56 9.64 3.49 -0.50
N SER A 57 10.50 3.53 -1.51
CA SER A 57 10.06 3.70 -2.90
C SER A 57 9.30 2.45 -3.38
N ILE A 58 8.49 2.60 -4.43
CA ILE A 58 7.76 1.48 -5.04
C ILE A 58 8.71 0.38 -5.52
N THR A 59 9.91 0.74 -5.97
CA THR A 59 10.91 -0.23 -6.42
C THR A 59 11.42 -1.07 -5.25
N GLU A 60 11.73 -0.43 -4.11
CA GLU A 60 12.17 -1.15 -2.90
C GLU A 60 11.05 -2.01 -2.34
N LEU A 61 9.82 -1.49 -2.26
CA LEU A 61 8.65 -2.29 -1.90
C LEU A 61 8.47 -3.50 -2.81
N ALA A 62 8.69 -3.34 -4.12
CA ALA A 62 8.59 -4.46 -5.05
C ALA A 62 9.62 -5.56 -4.76
N PHE A 63 10.85 -5.20 -4.35
CA PHE A 63 11.85 -6.17 -3.92
C PHE A 63 11.47 -6.85 -2.61
N ASP A 64 11.18 -6.05 -1.59
CA ASP A 64 10.89 -6.54 -0.23
C ASP A 64 9.63 -7.41 -0.19
N CYS A 65 8.65 -7.12 -1.05
CA CYS A 65 7.42 -7.89 -1.17
C CYS A 65 7.52 -9.07 -2.18
N GLY A 66 8.69 -9.35 -2.76
CA GLY A 66 8.87 -10.44 -3.72
C GLY A 66 8.07 -10.27 -5.03
N LEU A 67 7.80 -9.02 -5.42
CA LEU A 67 7.06 -8.67 -6.65
C LEU A 67 7.97 -8.28 -7.81
N ALA A 68 9.23 -7.97 -7.51
CA ALA A 68 10.27 -7.70 -8.50
C ALA A 68 10.75 -9.00 -9.17
N ARG A 69 10.97 -8.93 -10.48
CA ARG A 69 11.51 -10.04 -11.29
C ARG A 69 12.62 -9.53 -12.20
N LYS A 70 13.63 -10.34 -12.49
CA LYS A 70 14.52 -10.10 -13.63
C LYS A 70 13.91 -10.69 -14.90
N ASN A 71 13.75 -9.88 -15.94
CA ASN A 71 13.28 -10.36 -17.23
C ASN A 71 14.38 -11.13 -17.98
N THR A 72 14.06 -11.69 -19.15
CA THR A 72 14.98 -12.47 -19.99
C THR A 72 16.20 -11.66 -20.47
N HIS A 73 16.11 -10.33 -20.47
CA HIS A 73 17.18 -9.40 -20.84
C HIS A 73 17.97 -8.90 -19.61
N GLY A 74 17.72 -9.45 -18.42
CA GLY A 74 18.39 -9.05 -17.19
C GLY A 74 17.89 -7.74 -16.57
N HIS A 75 16.90 -7.08 -17.17
CA HIS A 75 16.32 -5.86 -16.62
C HIS A 75 15.31 -6.16 -15.50
N LEU A 76 15.21 -5.22 -14.56
CA LEU A 76 14.27 -5.30 -13.46
C LEU A 76 12.85 -4.97 -13.93
N ALA A 77 11.93 -5.88 -13.64
CA ALA A 77 10.51 -5.81 -13.96
C ALA A 77 9.70 -5.72 -12.65
N ILE A 78 8.97 -4.62 -12.46
CA ILE A 78 8.16 -4.35 -11.26
C ILE A 78 6.67 -4.12 -11.58
N GLU A 79 6.20 -4.50 -12.77
CA GLU A 79 4.87 -4.19 -13.28
C GLU A 79 3.75 -4.77 -12.40
N ARG A 80 4.01 -5.89 -11.71
CA ARG A 80 3.08 -6.47 -10.74
C ARG A 80 2.85 -5.54 -9.55
N ALA A 81 3.92 -4.96 -9.01
CA ALA A 81 3.84 -4.00 -7.92
C ALA A 81 3.17 -2.70 -8.39
N VAL A 82 3.60 -2.16 -9.54
CA VAL A 82 3.01 -0.93 -10.10
C VAL A 82 1.51 -1.08 -10.37
N ARG A 83 1.06 -2.20 -10.96
CA ARG A 83 -0.38 -2.44 -11.18
C ARG A 83 -1.16 -2.56 -9.87
N ALA A 84 -0.56 -3.13 -8.83
CA ALA A 84 -1.20 -3.26 -7.52
C ALA A 84 -1.28 -1.90 -6.79
N ILE A 85 -0.22 -1.09 -6.84
CA ILE A 85 -0.20 0.29 -6.34
C ILE A 85 -1.28 1.13 -7.04
N LYS A 86 -1.38 1.06 -8.38
CA LYS A 86 -2.45 1.75 -9.12
C LYS A 86 -3.84 1.33 -8.67
N SER A 87 -4.08 0.03 -8.45
CA SER A 87 -5.37 -0.40 -7.91
C SER A 87 -5.62 0.13 -6.48
N GLN A 88 -4.60 0.18 -5.63
CA GLN A 88 -4.71 0.74 -4.28
C GLN A 88 -5.07 2.22 -4.30
N GLU A 89 -4.47 3.00 -5.21
CA GLU A 89 -4.73 4.42 -5.37
C GLU A 89 -6.07 4.68 -6.08
N GLU A 90 -6.23 4.17 -7.30
CA GLU A 90 -7.35 4.51 -8.20
C GLU A 90 -8.64 3.75 -7.88
N ASP A 91 -8.54 2.44 -7.59
CA ASP A 91 -9.72 1.59 -7.44
C ASP A 91 -10.24 1.62 -5.99
N PHE A 92 -9.33 1.64 -5.00
CA PHE A 92 -9.69 1.51 -3.58
C PHE A 92 -9.52 2.80 -2.78
N GLY A 93 -8.75 3.78 -3.27
CA GLY A 93 -8.50 5.04 -2.55
C GLY A 93 -7.78 4.84 -1.22
N PHE A 94 -6.95 3.80 -1.12
CA PHE A 94 -6.19 3.46 0.09
C PHE A 94 -4.90 4.27 0.23
N ILE A 95 -4.33 4.71 -0.88
CA ILE A 95 -3.08 5.46 -0.90
C ILE A 95 -3.18 6.64 -1.85
N VAL A 96 -2.27 7.59 -1.68
CA VAL A 96 -1.99 8.66 -2.63
C VAL A 96 -0.49 8.66 -2.94
N CYS A 97 -0.14 8.62 -4.22
CA CYS A 97 1.23 8.71 -4.70
C CYS A 97 1.54 10.14 -5.13
N SER A 98 2.65 10.71 -4.66
CA SER A 98 3.06 12.08 -5.00
C SER A 98 4.52 12.13 -5.50
N PRO A 99 4.78 12.60 -6.73
CA PRO A 99 3.79 12.98 -7.74
C PRO A 99 3.07 11.75 -8.32
N SER A 100 1.80 11.89 -8.66
CA SER A 100 0.91 10.80 -9.12
C SER A 100 1.37 10.12 -10.42
N SER A 101 2.18 10.79 -11.23
CA SER A 101 2.79 10.23 -12.45
C SER A 101 4.08 9.44 -12.20
N GLY A 102 4.56 9.40 -10.96
CA GLY A 102 5.92 8.99 -10.59
C GLY A 102 6.12 7.54 -10.18
N PHE A 103 5.33 6.55 -10.63
CA PHE A 103 5.44 5.17 -10.11
C PHE A 103 6.81 4.49 -10.27
N TYR A 104 7.61 4.94 -11.25
CA TYR A 104 8.99 4.47 -11.48
C TYR A 104 10.05 5.43 -10.93
N ASN A 105 9.63 6.56 -10.35
CA ASN A 105 10.51 7.56 -9.79
C ASN A 105 10.80 7.25 -8.32
N LYS A 106 12.08 7.21 -7.94
CA LYS A 106 12.51 7.03 -6.54
C LYS A 106 11.99 8.12 -5.59
N ARG A 107 11.58 9.28 -6.12
CA ARG A 107 11.02 10.40 -5.35
C ARG A 107 9.50 10.33 -5.15
N CYS A 108 8.84 9.27 -5.62
CA CYS A 108 7.41 9.10 -5.40
C CYS A 108 7.14 8.73 -3.94
N ALA A 109 6.54 9.64 -3.19
CA ALA A 109 6.09 9.41 -1.83
C ALA A 109 4.72 8.72 -1.84
N ILE A 110 4.54 7.73 -0.97
CA ILE A 110 3.26 7.03 -0.77
C ILE A 110 2.69 7.47 0.57
N THR A 111 1.51 8.07 0.54
CA THR A 111 0.76 8.51 1.73
C THR A 111 -0.43 7.60 1.93
N LEU A 112 -0.69 7.16 3.17
CA LEU A 112 -1.86 6.34 3.48
C LEU A 112 -3.09 7.21 3.74
N THR A 113 -4.24 6.82 3.20
CA THR A 113 -5.50 7.55 3.38
C THR A 113 -6.25 7.07 4.63
N PRO A 114 -7.19 7.88 5.16
CA PRO A 114 -8.09 7.41 6.23
C PRO A 114 -8.81 6.10 5.88
N ARG A 115 -9.22 5.95 4.61
CA ARG A 115 -9.91 4.76 4.10
C ARG A 115 -9.08 3.48 4.22
N PHE A 116 -7.75 3.57 4.11
CA PHE A 116 -6.87 2.43 4.35
C PHE A 116 -6.93 1.98 5.81
N PHE A 117 -6.89 2.92 6.76
CA PHE A 117 -6.96 2.59 8.18
C PHE A 117 -8.33 2.04 8.58
N GLU A 118 -9.40 2.63 8.05
CA GLU A 118 -10.77 2.10 8.21
C GLU A 118 -10.88 0.67 7.67
N PHE A 119 -10.32 0.41 6.48
CA PHE A 119 -10.29 -0.93 5.89
C PHE A 119 -9.59 -1.95 6.79
N LEU A 120 -8.49 -1.56 7.44
CA LEU A 120 -7.79 -2.42 8.41
C LEU A 120 -8.45 -2.46 9.80
N GLY A 121 -9.54 -1.72 10.04
CA GLY A 121 -10.15 -1.58 11.36
C GLY A 121 -9.19 -0.94 12.37
N VAL A 122 -8.43 0.08 11.94
CA VAL A 122 -7.52 0.89 12.77
C VAL A 122 -8.18 2.23 13.02
N PHE A 123 -8.45 2.54 14.29
CA PHE A 123 -9.15 3.76 14.69
C PHE A 123 -8.18 4.95 14.84
N PRO A 124 -8.66 6.20 14.67
CA PRO A 124 -7.83 7.41 14.80
C PRO A 124 -7.06 7.53 16.12
N LEU A 125 -7.62 7.02 17.22
CA LEU A 125 -6.95 7.01 18.53
C LEU A 125 -5.66 6.19 18.49
N ALA A 126 -5.71 4.98 17.89
CA ALA A 126 -4.52 4.12 17.77
C ALA A 126 -3.43 4.75 16.89
N LEU A 127 -3.81 5.52 15.85
CA LEU A 127 -2.86 6.27 15.04
C LEU A 127 -2.20 7.41 15.83
N THR A 128 -2.98 8.09 16.65
CA THR A 128 -2.49 9.17 17.52
C THR A 128 -1.50 8.64 18.54
N GLU A 129 -1.85 7.51 19.19
CA GLU A 129 -0.97 6.83 20.13
C GLU A 129 0.34 6.39 19.48
N ALA A 130 0.27 5.77 18.29
CA ALA A 130 1.45 5.37 17.54
C ALA A 130 2.34 6.58 17.20
N ARG A 131 1.75 7.69 16.78
CA ARG A 131 2.49 8.93 16.49
C ARG A 131 3.18 9.49 17.73
N LEU A 132 2.48 9.53 18.87
CA LEU A 132 3.06 10.00 20.14
C LEU A 132 4.17 9.09 20.63
N ALA A 133 4.04 7.77 20.47
CA ALA A 133 5.07 6.81 20.84
C ALA A 133 6.38 7.07 20.07
N VAL A 134 6.29 7.35 18.77
CA VAL A 134 7.44 7.68 17.93
C VAL A 134 8.06 9.03 18.31
N LEU A 135 7.24 10.06 18.57
CA LEU A 135 7.77 11.37 19.00
C LEU A 135 8.50 11.28 20.36
N ARG A 136 8.02 10.43 21.28
CA ARG A 136 8.65 10.20 22.58
C ARG A 136 9.98 9.46 22.49
N SER A 137 10.25 8.74 21.40
CA SER A 137 11.51 7.99 21.22
C SER A 137 12.66 8.83 20.66
N GLY A 138 12.53 10.16 20.54
CA GLY A 138 13.57 11.03 19.97
C GLY A 138 13.57 11.04 18.44
N TYR A 139 12.37 11.12 17.83
CA TYR A 139 12.25 11.13 16.36
C TYR A 139 12.98 12.34 15.75
N GLY A 140 14.09 12.09 15.06
CA GLY A 140 14.88 13.11 14.35
C GLY A 140 16.14 13.61 15.08
N ASP A 141 16.49 13.02 16.22
CA ASP A 141 17.77 13.24 16.91
C ASP A 141 18.91 12.33 16.40
#